data_AF-A0A661E8N5-F1
#
_entry.id   AF-A0A661E8N5-F1
#
_cell.length_a   1.000
_cell.length_b   1.000
_cell.length_c   1.000
_cell.angle_alpha   90.00
_cell.angle_beta   90.00
_cell.angle_gamma   90.00
#
_symmetry.space_group_name_H-M   'P 1'
#
loop_
_entity.id
_entity.type
_entity.pdbx_description
1 polymer ?
#
loop_
_entity_poly.entity_id
_entity_poly.type
_entity_poly.pdbx_seq_one_letter_code
_entity_poly.pdbx_strand_id
1 'polypeptide(L)' 'MYSGEEGFKAYKKNAVQYMRPYEKDESMEGISVAIGDKPEVGGMIAINQKDATDKWYVAKKFFEDNYEELESVATD' A
#
# COMPACT_ATOMS: atom_id res chain seq x y z
N MET A 1 20.73 -10.34 -11.02
CA MET A 1 19.48 -10.98 -11.48
C MET A 1 18.81 -11.55 -10.24
N TYR A 2 17.52 -11.28 -10.02
CA TYR A 2 16.79 -11.95 -8.95
C TYR A 2 16.76 -13.44 -9.28
N SER A 3 17.57 -14.23 -8.57
CA SER A 3 17.35 -15.67 -8.43
C SER A 3 16.10 -15.81 -7.58
N GLY A 4 14.93 -15.70 -8.21
CA GLY A 4 13.66 -15.85 -7.52
C GLY A 4 13.67 -17.15 -6.72
N GLU A 5 13.23 -17.09 -5.47
CA GLU A 5 12.97 -18.30 -4.69
C GLU A 5 12.01 -19.21 -5.49
N GLU A 6 12.18 -20.53 -5.36
CA GLU A 6 11.36 -21.48 -6.10
C GLU A 6 9.87 -21.20 -5.85
N GLY A 7 9.11 -21.02 -6.94
CA GLY A 7 7.66 -20.82 -6.90
C GLY A 7 7.17 -19.36 -7.03
N PHE A 8 8.04 -18.36 -6.93
CA PHE A 8 7.63 -16.97 -7.14
C PHE A 8 7.54 -16.62 -8.63
N LYS A 9 6.45 -15.93 -9.00
CA LYS A 9 6.20 -15.43 -10.35
C LYS A 9 5.99 -13.92 -10.30
N ALA A 10 6.53 -13.20 -11.29
CA ALA A 10 6.35 -11.77 -11.40
C ALA A 10 4.95 -11.45 -11.95
N TYR A 11 4.23 -10.56 -11.27
CA TYR A 11 2.92 -10.07 -11.69
C TYR A 11 2.87 -8.56 -11.62
N LYS A 12 2.22 -7.93 -12.61
CA LYS A 12 1.85 -6.51 -12.55
C LYS A 12 0.46 -6.39 -11.95
N LYS A 13 0.29 -5.48 -10.99
CA LYS A 13 -1.02 -5.13 -10.46
C LYS A 13 -1.77 -4.28 -11.49
N ASN A 14 -2.97 -4.70 -11.88
CA ASN A 14 -3.81 -4.03 -12.89
C ASN A 14 -4.85 -3.06 -12.29
N ALA A 15 -4.77 -2.78 -10.99
CA ALA A 15 -5.81 -2.04 -10.28
C ALA A 15 -5.25 -0.76 -9.64
N VAL A 16 -6.06 0.30 -9.65
CA VAL A 16 -5.81 1.52 -8.87
C VAL A 16 -5.91 1.18 -7.39
N GLN A 17 -4.93 1.62 -6.61
CA GLN A 17 -4.91 1.41 -5.17
C GLN A 17 -5.25 2.72 -4.47
N TYR A 18 -6.39 2.76 -3.77
CA TYR A 18 -6.70 3.92 -2.92
C TYR A 18 -5.89 3.86 -1.64
N MET A 19 -5.28 4.99 -1.31
CA MET A 19 -4.43 5.16 -0.15
C MET A 19 -4.64 6.55 0.43
N ARG A 20 -4.41 6.67 1.74
CA ARG A 20 -4.27 7.96 2.41
C ARG A 20 -2.97 8.01 3.21
N PRO A 21 -2.43 9.20 3.52
CA PRO A 21 -1.32 9.31 4.45
C PRO A 21 -1.65 8.66 5.80
N TYR A 22 -0.65 7.97 6.36
CA TYR A 22 -0.67 7.58 7.77
C TYR A 22 -0.52 8.83 8.65
N GLU A 23 -1.37 8.95 9.67
CA GLU A 23 -1.32 10.00 10.66
C GLU A 23 -0.51 9.54 11.87
N LYS A 24 0.43 10.37 12.32
CA LYS A 24 1.25 10.02 13.49
C LYS A 24 0.34 9.77 14.69
N ASP A 25 0.58 8.66 15.38
CA ASP A 25 -0.14 8.24 16.58
C ASP A 25 -1.60 7.80 16.33
N GLU A 26 -2.03 7.61 15.06
CA GLU A 26 -3.33 6.98 14.79
C GLU A 26 -3.34 5.50 15.19
N SER A 27 -4.54 5.01 15.53
CA SER A 27 -4.72 3.60 15.86
C SER A 27 -4.47 2.71 14.65
N MET A 28 -3.60 1.72 14.82
CA MET A 28 -3.34 0.68 13.83
C MET A 28 -4.23 -0.55 14.02
N GLU A 29 -5.25 -0.47 14.87
CA GLU A 29 -6.21 -1.55 15.06
C GLU A 29 -6.98 -1.83 13.75
N GLY A 30 -7.00 -3.09 13.32
CA GLY A 30 -7.59 -3.50 12.06
C GLY A 30 -6.78 -3.11 10.81
N ILE A 31 -5.55 -2.63 10.98
CA ILE A 31 -4.62 -2.36 9.87
C ILE A 31 -3.52 -3.41 9.90
N SER A 32 -3.38 -4.16 8.81
CA SER A 32 -2.30 -5.13 8.66
C SER A 32 -0.96 -4.41 8.48
N VAL A 33 0.04 -4.77 9.28
CA VAL A 33 1.42 -4.24 9.19
C VAL A 33 2.36 -5.42 9.02
N ALA A 34 3.25 -5.37 8.02
CA ALA A 34 4.26 -6.39 7.84
C ALA A 34 5.20 -6.41 9.06
N ILE A 35 5.70 -7.59 9.44
CA ILE A 35 6.50 -7.78 10.68
C ILE A 35 7.72 -6.86 10.74
N GLY A 36 8.32 -6.52 9.60
CA GLY A 36 9.49 -5.64 9.51
C GLY A 36 9.16 -4.15 9.41
N ASP A 37 7.91 -3.79 9.16
CA ASP A 37 7.51 -2.40 8.93
C ASP A 37 7.09 -1.74 10.24
N LYS A 38 7.48 -0.47 10.39
CA LYS A 38 7.03 0.39 11.48
C LYS A 38 6.23 1.55 10.90
N PRO A 39 5.01 1.82 11.42
CA PRO A 39 4.25 2.98 11.04
C PRO A 39 5.02 4.27 11.31
N GLU A 40 5.18 5.10 10.28
CA GLU A 40 5.91 6.36 10.36
C GLU A 40 5.30 7.40 9.42
N VAL A 41 5.56 8.67 9.71
CA VAL A 41 5.08 9.79 8.90
C VAL A 41 5.62 9.67 7.47
N GLY A 42 4.71 9.76 6.50
CA GLY A 42 4.98 9.55 5.08
C GLY A 42 4.70 8.13 4.59
N GLY A 43 4.42 7.19 5.51
CA GLY A 43 3.75 5.95 5.14
C GLY A 43 2.30 6.19 4.72
N MET A 44 1.69 5.17 4.12
CA MET A 44 0.33 5.23 3.60
C MET A 44 -0.53 4.10 4.16
N ILE A 45 -1.82 4.35 4.34
CA ILE A 45 -2.83 3.32 4.64
C ILE A 45 -3.58 3.01 3.34
N ALA A 46 -3.42 1.79 2.87
CA ALA A 46 -4.14 1.26 1.73
C ALA A 46 -5.43 0.55 2.17
N ILE A 47 -6.46 0.63 1.33
CA ILE A 47 -7.76 0.01 1.55
C ILE A 47 -8.17 -0.84 0.35
N ASN A 48 -8.81 -1.97 0.61
CA ASN A 48 -9.44 -2.77 -0.43
C ASN A 48 -10.79 -2.15 -0.83
N GLN A 49 -10.96 -1.81 -2.12
CA GLN A 49 -12.20 -1.23 -2.65
C GLN A 49 -13.42 -2.12 -2.46
N LYS A 50 -13.22 -3.43 -2.41
CA LYS A 50 -14.30 -4.42 -2.28
C LYS A 50 -14.62 -4.73 -0.82
N ASP A 51 -13.69 -4.45 0.08
CA ASP A 51 -13.81 -4.70 1.51
C ASP A 51 -13.15 -3.58 2.31
N ALA A 52 -13.96 -2.65 2.80
CA ALA A 52 -13.44 -1.49 3.54
C ALA A 52 -12.84 -1.85 4.91
N THR A 53 -13.00 -3.10 5.37
CA THR A 53 -12.39 -3.62 6.61
C THR A 53 -10.97 -4.12 6.38
N ASP A 54 -10.62 -4.44 5.13
CA ASP A 54 -9.29 -4.89 4.72
C ASP A 54 -8.39 -3.68 4.41
N LYS A 55 -7.53 -3.38 5.37
CA LYS A 55 -6.56 -2.27 5.31
C LYS A 55 -5.17 -2.77 5.62
N TRP A 56 -4.18 -2.16 4.97
CA TRP A 56 -2.78 -2.46 5.24
C TRP A 56 -1.91 -1.20 5.17
N TYR A 57 -0.88 -1.18 6.01
CA TYR A 57 0.15 -0.17 5.98
C TYR A 57 1.10 -0.40 4.81
N VAL A 58 1.48 0.69 4.15
CA VAL A 58 2.49 0.73 3.09
C VAL A 58 3.59 1.66 3.56
N ALA A 59 4.80 1.12 3.74
CA ALA A 59 5.95 1.92 4.15
C ALA A 59 6.25 3.04 3.16
N LYS A 60 6.70 4.19 3.66
CA LYS A 60 7.00 5.39 2.86
C LYS A 60 7.84 5.07 1.62
N LYS A 61 8.98 4.41 1.82
CA LYS A 61 9.90 4.08 0.73
C LYS A 61 9.25 3.18 -0.32
N PHE A 62 8.48 2.19 0.12
CA PHE A 62 7.77 1.31 -0.80
C PHE A 62 6.71 2.09 -1.60
N PHE A 63 6.01 3.02 -0.96
CA PHE A 63 5.06 3.89 -1.63
C PHE A 63 5.75 4.72 -2.73
N GLU A 64 6.80 5.46 -2.36
CA GLU A 64 7.56 6.33 -3.28
C GLU A 64 8.20 5.56 -4.45
N ASP A 65 8.67 4.32 -4.22
CA ASP A 65 9.33 3.53 -5.25
C ASP A 65 8.33 2.84 -6.22
N ASN A 66 7.05 2.69 -5.85
CA ASN A 66 6.10 1.82 -6.58
C ASN A 66 4.79 2.49 -7.01
N TYR A 67 4.48 3.69 -6.53
CA TYR A 67 3.20 4.34 -6.80
C TYR A 67 3.37 5.76 -7.32
N GLU A 68 2.44 6.14 -8.18
CA GLU A 68 2.31 7.49 -8.72
C GLU A 68 0.87 7.96 -8.47
N GLU A 69 0.71 9.25 -8.15
CA GLU A 69 -0.61 9.85 -7.98
C GLU A 69 -1.31 9.98 -9.34
N LEU A 70 -2.59 9.63 -9.38
CA LEU A 70 -3.42 9.87 -10.56
C LEU A 70 -4.04 11.26 -10.45
N GLU A 71 -3.50 12.23 -11.19
CA GLU A 71 -4.09 13.57 -11.32
C GLU A 71 -5.46 13.46 -12.03
N SER A 72 -6.52 13.26 -11.25
CA SER A 72 -7.94 13.22 -11.65
C SER A 72 -8.37 12.06 -12.56
N VAL A 73 -9.28 11.22 -12.05
CA VAL A 73 -10.18 10.43 -12.91
C VAL A 73 -11.30 11.37 -13.36
N ALA A 74 -11.16 11.96 -14.54
CA ALA A 74 -12.28 12.60 -15.22
C ALA A 74 -13.41 11.57 -15.31
N THR A 75 -14.49 11.82 -14.59
CA THR A 75 -15.73 11.05 -14.71
C THR A 75 -16.49 11.68 -15.86
N ASP A 76 -16.42 11.06 -17.04
CA ASP A 76 -17.29 11.37 -18.18
C ASP A 76 -18.64 10.63 -18.02
#